data_AF-F8Q0C5-F1
#
_entry.id   AF-F8Q0C5-F1
#
_cell.length_a   1.000
_cell.length_b   1.000
_cell.length_c   1.000
_cell.angle_alpha   90.00
_cell.angle_beta   90.00
_cell.angle_gamma   90.00
#
_symmetry.space_group_name_H-M   'P 1'
#
loop_
_entity.id
_entity.type
_entity.pdbx_description
1 polymer ?
#
loop_
_entity_poly.entity_id
_entity_poly.type
_entity_poly.pdbx_seq_one_letter_code
_entity_poly.pdbx_strand_id
1 'polypeptide(L)'
;MPHAQQIHTGDPAYASPVIRAPSPASSVGTAYGPDETSLSDMELSQDAFEKKCLEALKLDWQKEEEIRADRTPLIQKPKTQAEEIILYENIVRNLRRRVQQLEDDELFEQTLLRGSQVALEQQPSSNDMDALMKSLMTTTLSNGSNTAPNISNGPWNSGPRYNNEGMSRMTAGKQNGKGKGRSFKP
;
A
#
# COMPACT_ATOMS: atom_id res chain seq x y z
N MET A 1 13.17 -20.11 73.72
CA MET A 1 11.95 -19.45 73.24
C MET A 1 12.16 -19.08 71.77
N PRO A 2 11.51 -19.75 70.81
CA PRO A 2 11.63 -19.38 69.40
C PRO A 2 10.83 -18.09 69.12
N HIS A 3 11.47 -17.11 68.49
CA HIS A 3 10.80 -15.91 67.98
C HIS A 3 10.02 -16.27 66.72
N ALA A 4 8.70 -16.12 66.78
CA ALA A 4 7.83 -16.19 65.62
C ALA A 4 8.08 -14.96 64.74
N GLN A 5 8.62 -15.18 63.53
CA GLN A 5 8.72 -14.13 62.52
C GLN A 5 7.33 -13.86 61.95
N GLN A 6 6.81 -12.65 62.19
CA GLN A 6 5.61 -12.14 61.54
C GLN A 6 5.90 -11.95 60.05
N ILE A 7 5.25 -12.75 59.21
CA ILE A 7 5.29 -12.62 57.75
C ILE A 7 4.26 -11.55 57.38
N HIS A 8 4.72 -10.39 56.90
CA HIS A 8 3.87 -9.31 56.40
C HIS A 8 3.23 -9.73 55.06
N THR A 9 1.93 -10.00 55.06
CA THR A 9 1.12 -10.52 53.95
C THR A 9 0.79 -9.48 52.86
N GLY A 10 1.66 -8.50 52.62
CA GLY A 10 1.41 -7.37 51.72
C GLY A 10 2.59 -6.89 50.90
N ASP A 11 3.80 -7.41 51.12
CA ASP A 11 4.95 -7.09 50.27
C ASP A 11 4.93 -8.00 49.02
N PRO A 12 5.14 -7.45 47.80
CA PRO A 12 5.33 -8.29 46.63
C PRO A 12 6.50 -9.24 46.90
N ALA A 13 6.28 -10.53 46.67
CA ALA A 13 7.32 -11.54 46.84
C ALA A 13 8.58 -11.09 46.09
N TYR A 14 9.65 -10.80 46.84
CA TYR A 14 10.95 -10.47 46.25
C TYR A 14 11.28 -11.55 45.20
N ALA A 15 11.66 -11.11 43.99
CA ALA A 15 12.00 -12.01 42.91
C ALA A 15 13.06 -13.01 43.41
N SER A 16 12.90 -14.29 43.03
CA SER A 16 13.87 -15.33 43.39
C SER A 16 15.28 -14.87 43.01
N PRO A 17 16.29 -15.05 43.88
CA PRO A 17 17.65 -14.61 43.62
C PRO A 17 18.11 -15.16 42.27
N VAL A 18 18.48 -14.26 41.35
CA VAL A 18 19.01 -14.66 40.05
C VAL A 18 20.38 -15.31 40.30
N ILE A 19 20.43 -16.64 40.31
CA ILE A 19 21.68 -17.40 40.36
C ILE A 19 22.36 -17.19 39.00
N ARG A 20 23.24 -16.19 38.92
CA ARG A 20 24.11 -16.01 37.77
C ARG A 20 25.19 -17.07 37.82
N ALA A 21 25.56 -17.62 36.67
CA ALA A 21 26.79 -18.38 36.58
C ALA A 21 27.94 -17.52 37.13
N PRO A 22 28.89 -18.11 37.88
CA PRO A 22 30.08 -17.37 38.29
C PRO A 22 30.70 -16.73 37.05
N SER A 23 31.10 -15.45 37.15
CA SER A 23 31.86 -14.80 36.08
C SER A 23 32.99 -15.74 35.65
N PRO A 24 33.32 -15.83 34.35
CA PRO A 24 34.45 -16.61 33.89
C PRO A 24 35.65 -16.32 34.78
N ALA A 25 36.34 -17.36 35.24
CA ALA A 25 37.55 -17.20 36.04
C ALA A 25 38.44 -16.22 35.30
N SER A 26 38.85 -15.15 35.99
CA SER A 26 39.70 -14.09 35.47
C SER A 26 40.73 -14.67 34.52
N SER A 27 40.75 -14.20 33.27
CA SER A 27 41.56 -14.67 32.13
C SER A 27 43.08 -14.58 32.34
N VAL A 28 43.60 -15.13 33.44
CA VAL A 28 45.03 -15.34 33.67
C VAL A 28 45.45 -16.57 32.85
N GLY A 29 45.45 -16.41 31.53
CA GLY A 29 45.72 -17.51 30.61
C GLY A 29 45.37 -17.24 29.14
N THR A 30 44.76 -16.10 28.80
CA THR A 30 44.65 -15.70 27.40
C THR A 30 46.04 -15.35 26.88
N ALA A 31 46.69 -16.30 26.22
CA ALA A 31 47.83 -16.02 25.38
C ALA A 31 47.33 -15.17 24.21
N TYR A 32 47.59 -13.88 24.27
CA TYR A 32 47.39 -13.02 23.11
C TYR A 32 48.34 -13.52 22.01
N GLY A 33 47.84 -13.55 20.77
CA GLY A 33 48.66 -13.87 19.62
C GLY A 33 49.78 -12.84 19.42
N PRO A 34 50.69 -13.08 18.47
CA PRO A 34 51.64 -12.06 18.02
C PRO A 34 50.91 -10.75 17.72
N ASP A 35 51.58 -9.63 17.98
CA ASP A 35 51.04 -8.31 17.66
C ASP A 35 50.75 -8.21 16.15
N GLU A 36 49.51 -7.86 15.81
CA GLU A 36 49.07 -7.69 14.43
C GLU A 36 49.18 -6.22 13.95
N THR A 37 49.78 -5.34 14.77
CA THR A 37 50.05 -3.95 14.37
C THR A 37 50.99 -3.93 13.18
N SER A 38 50.55 -3.40 12.03
CA SER A 38 51.37 -3.32 10.84
C SER A 38 52.49 -2.28 11.00
N LEU A 39 53.61 -2.44 10.29
CA LEU A 39 54.73 -1.49 10.33
C LEU A 39 54.29 -0.06 9.93
N SER A 40 53.34 0.05 9.00
CA SER A 40 52.73 1.32 8.61
C SER A 40 52.04 2.04 9.77
N ASP A 41 51.53 1.29 10.75
CA ASP A 41 50.73 1.82 11.84
C ASP A 41 51.62 2.29 12.98
N MET A 42 52.82 1.73 13.10
CA MET A 42 53.86 2.20 14.01
C MET A 42 54.48 3.54 13.56
N GLU A 43 54.45 3.85 12.26
CA GLU A 43 54.99 5.10 11.70
C GLU A 43 53.99 6.27 11.78
N LEU A 44 52.72 6.00 12.09
CA LEU A 44 51.69 7.03 12.21
C LEU A 44 51.80 7.77 13.54
N SER A 45 51.43 9.05 13.54
CA SER A 45 51.15 9.74 14.79
C SER A 45 49.92 9.12 15.47
N GLN A 46 49.83 9.23 16.80
CA GLN A 46 48.72 8.72 17.58
C GLN A 46 47.36 9.16 17.00
N ASP A 47 47.19 10.45 16.72
CA ASP A 47 45.94 10.99 16.13
C ASP A 47 45.60 10.36 14.78
N ALA A 48 46.60 10.11 13.93
CA ALA A 48 46.39 9.51 12.62
C ALA A 48 46.02 8.02 12.73
N PHE A 49 46.64 7.32 13.66
CA PHE A 49 46.31 5.92 13.97
C PHE A 49 44.88 5.81 14.52
N GLU A 50 44.49 6.68 15.46
CA GLU A 50 43.14 6.72 16.01
C GLU A 50 42.10 6.98 14.94
N LYS A 51 42.35 7.95 14.04
CA LYS A 51 41.47 8.23 12.91
C LYS A 51 41.31 7.02 11.98
N LYS A 52 42.41 6.33 11.68
CA LYS A 52 42.39 5.09 10.88
C LYS A 52 41.55 4.00 11.56
N CYS A 53 41.69 3.85 12.88
CA CYS A 53 40.90 2.89 13.66
C CYS A 53 39.41 3.23 13.65
N LEU A 54 39.05 4.49 13.87
CA LEU A 54 37.66 4.95 13.82
C LEU A 54 37.03 4.75 12.44
N GLU A 55 37.79 5.03 11.38
CA GLU A 55 37.36 4.78 10.01
C GLU A 55 37.17 3.28 9.73
N ALA A 56 38.08 2.43 10.21
CA ALA A 56 37.96 0.97 10.09
C ALA A 56 36.74 0.42 10.83
N LEU A 57 36.43 0.97 12.01
CA LEU A 57 35.26 0.60 12.81
C LEU A 57 33.96 1.17 12.24
N LYS A 58 34.02 2.18 11.37
CA LYS A 58 32.88 2.84 10.72
C LYS A 58 31.82 3.31 11.72
N LEU A 59 32.24 3.75 12.90
CA LEU A 59 31.34 4.18 13.97
C LEU A 59 30.57 5.45 13.59
N ASP A 60 31.21 6.32 12.79
CA ASP A 60 30.62 7.57 12.31
C ASP A 60 29.76 7.39 11.05
N TRP A 61 29.66 6.17 10.51
CA TRP A 61 28.88 5.91 9.31
C TRP A 61 27.44 5.64 9.68
N GLN A 62 26.54 6.32 8.98
CA GLN A 62 25.10 6.12 9.17
C GLN A 62 24.72 4.68 8.84
N LYS A 63 24.02 4.02 9.75
CA LYS A 63 23.52 2.65 9.54
C LYS A 63 22.41 2.64 8.51
N GLU A 64 22.21 1.51 7.83
CA GLU A 64 21.11 1.35 6.88
C GLU A 64 19.73 1.62 7.52
N GLU A 65 19.57 1.26 8.79
CA GLU A 65 18.37 1.53 9.58
C GLU A 65 18.16 3.04 9.79
N GLU A 66 19.24 3.77 10.08
CA GLU A 66 19.23 5.22 10.23
C GLU A 66 18.95 5.90 8.88
N ILE A 67 19.55 5.40 7.78
CA ILE A 67 19.27 5.89 6.42
C ILE A 67 17.79 5.72 6.10
N ARG A 68 17.17 4.59 6.48
CA ARG A 68 15.73 4.37 6.30
C ARG A 68 14.89 5.26 7.20
N ALA A 69 15.30 5.48 8.44
CA ALA A 69 14.59 6.34 9.39
C ALA A 69 14.60 7.81 8.97
N ASP A 70 15.69 8.27 8.35
CA ASP A 70 15.84 9.64 7.85
C ASP A 70 15.04 9.91 6.57
N ARG A 71 14.51 8.86 5.91
CA ARG A 71 13.66 9.06 4.73
C ARG A 71 12.40 9.82 5.11
N THR A 72 12.12 10.87 4.35
CA THR A 72 10.87 11.61 4.51
C THR A 72 9.69 10.67 4.25
N PRO A 73 8.68 10.64 5.14
CA PRO A 73 7.55 9.74 4.98
C PRO A 73 6.78 10.08 3.70
N LEU A 74 6.41 9.05 2.93
CA LEU A 74 5.67 9.21 1.67
C LEU A 74 4.32 9.90 1.87
N ILE A 75 3.72 9.68 3.04
CA ILE A 75 2.46 10.28 3.45
C ILE A 75 2.73 11.08 4.72
N GLN A 76 2.55 12.39 4.64
CA GLN A 76 2.67 13.25 5.81
C GLN A 76 1.54 12.94 6.79
N LYS A 77 1.87 12.84 8.08
CA LYS A 77 0.87 12.62 9.11
C LYS A 77 -0.03 13.86 9.19
N PRO A 78 -1.36 13.71 9.05
CA PRO A 78 -2.28 14.85 9.14
C PRO A 78 -2.23 15.46 10.54
N LYS A 79 -2.32 16.79 10.62
CA LYS A 79 -2.26 17.52 11.91
C LYS A 79 -3.67 17.77 12.46
N THR A 80 -4.67 17.79 11.59
CA THR A 80 -6.06 18.02 11.96
C THR A 80 -6.95 16.88 11.45
N GLN A 81 -8.09 16.67 12.14
CA GLN A 81 -9.07 15.65 11.74
C GLN A 81 -9.65 15.93 10.35
N ALA A 82 -9.81 17.20 9.97
CA ALA A 82 -10.28 17.57 8.64
C ALA A 82 -9.28 17.18 7.54
N GLU A 83 -7.97 17.42 7.77
CA GLU A 83 -6.91 16.97 6.86
C GLU A 83 -6.87 15.45 6.74
N GLU A 84 -7.10 14.73 7.83
CA GLU A 84 -7.14 13.27 7.85
C GLU A 84 -8.26 12.71 6.98
N ILE A 85 -9.47 13.28 7.08
CA ILE A 85 -10.61 12.89 6.25
C ILE A 85 -10.30 13.12 4.77
N ILE A 86 -9.78 14.29 4.42
CA ILE A 86 -9.43 14.64 3.03
C ILE A 86 -8.33 13.70 2.49
N LEU A 87 -7.32 13.43 3.29
CA LEU A 87 -6.23 12.51 2.93
C LEU A 87 -6.77 11.11 2.67
N TYR A 88 -7.62 10.60 3.57
CA TYR A 88 -8.24 9.29 3.45
C TYR A 88 -9.09 9.19 2.17
N GLU A 89 -9.95 10.18 1.91
CA GLU A 89 -10.76 10.21 0.69
C GLU A 89 -9.91 10.22 -0.57
N ASN A 90 -8.82 10.99 -0.59
CA ASN A 90 -7.90 11.03 -1.72
C ASN A 90 -7.20 9.69 -1.93
N ILE A 91 -6.75 9.03 -0.85
CA ILE A 91 -6.13 7.69 -0.92
C ILE A 91 -7.12 6.69 -1.49
N VAL A 92 -8.34 6.62 -0.97
CA VAL A 92 -9.37 5.68 -1.43
C VAL A 92 -9.76 5.95 -2.88
N ARG A 93 -9.91 7.21 -3.28
CA ARG A 93 -10.21 7.60 -4.66
C ARG A 93 -9.10 7.15 -5.62
N ASN A 94 -7.85 7.39 -5.26
CA ASN A 94 -6.70 6.99 -6.07
C ASN A 94 -6.57 5.46 -6.15
N LEU A 95 -6.80 4.76 -5.04
CA LEU A 95 -6.79 3.29 -5.01
C LEU A 95 -7.86 2.72 -5.95
N ARG A 96 -9.12 3.20 -5.86
CA ARG A 96 -10.21 2.77 -6.74
C ARG A 96 -9.89 3.03 -8.21
N ARG A 97 -9.36 4.21 -8.52
CA ARG A 97 -8.94 4.54 -9.89
C ARG A 97 -7.85 3.59 -10.39
N ARG A 98 -6.87 3.24 -9.54
CA ARG A 98 -5.79 2.35 -9.94
C ARG A 98 -6.26 0.91 -10.13
N VAL A 99 -7.18 0.44 -9.29
CA VAL A 99 -7.82 -0.87 -9.46
C VAL A 99 -8.61 -0.92 -10.77
N GLN A 100 -9.42 0.10 -11.06
CA GLN A 100 -10.15 0.18 -12.32
C GLN A 100 -9.23 0.15 -13.54
N GLN A 101 -8.09 0.84 -13.49
CA GLN A 101 -7.10 0.78 -14.57
C GLN A 101 -6.54 -0.64 -14.76
N LEU A 102 -6.27 -1.37 -13.69
CA LEU A 102 -5.78 -2.75 -13.79
C LEU A 102 -6.84 -3.69 -14.36
N GLU A 103 -8.12 -3.49 -14.01
CA GLU A 103 -9.24 -4.23 -14.59
C GLU A 103 -9.38 -3.93 -16.10
N ASP A 104 -9.25 -2.66 -16.49
CA ASP A 104 -9.28 -2.24 -17.90
C ASP A 104 -8.08 -2.83 -18.68
N ASP A 105 -6.88 -2.80 -18.09
CA ASP A 105 -5.66 -3.39 -18.67
C ASP A 105 -5.81 -4.91 -18.83
N GLU A 106 -6.37 -5.62 -17.84
CA GLU A 106 -6.63 -7.06 -17.92
C GLU A 106 -7.65 -7.40 -19.01
N LEU A 107 -8.75 -6.63 -19.12
CA LEU A 107 -9.73 -6.79 -20.19
C LEU A 107 -9.12 -6.53 -21.56
N PHE A 108 -8.24 -5.52 -21.67
CA PHE A 108 -7.53 -5.21 -22.90
C PHE A 108 -6.60 -6.36 -23.30
N GLU A 109 -5.79 -6.86 -22.37
CA GLU A 109 -4.90 -8.00 -22.61
C GLU A 109 -5.70 -9.25 -23.02
N GLN A 110 -6.78 -9.57 -22.33
CA GLN A 110 -7.65 -10.70 -22.67
C GLN A 110 -8.25 -10.54 -24.08
N THR A 111 -8.69 -9.33 -24.42
CA THR A 111 -9.24 -9.02 -25.75
C THR A 111 -8.17 -9.11 -26.83
N LEU A 112 -6.94 -8.67 -26.55
CA LEU A 112 -5.81 -8.75 -27.47
C LEU A 112 -5.39 -10.21 -27.71
N LEU A 113 -5.28 -11.02 -26.66
CA LEU A 113 -5.01 -12.45 -26.73
C LEU A 113 -6.10 -13.20 -27.52
N ARG A 114 -7.37 -12.86 -27.29
CA ARG A 114 -8.49 -13.41 -28.05
C ARG A 114 -8.45 -12.97 -29.51
N GLY A 115 -8.21 -11.68 -29.77
CA GLY A 115 -8.07 -11.13 -31.13
C GLY A 115 -6.93 -11.78 -31.92
N SER A 116 -5.82 -12.11 -31.27
CA SER A 116 -4.73 -12.89 -31.88
C SER A 116 -5.16 -14.32 -32.26
N GLN A 117 -6.15 -14.90 -31.59
CA GLN A 117 -6.72 -16.21 -31.93
C GLN A 117 -7.81 -16.13 -33.00
N VAL A 118 -8.46 -14.97 -33.20
CA VAL A 118 -9.46 -14.77 -34.27
C VAL A 118 -8.85 -14.93 -35.67
N ALA A 119 -7.55 -14.67 -35.85
CA ALA A 119 -6.85 -14.93 -37.12
C ALA A 119 -6.61 -16.44 -37.38
N LEU A 120 -6.66 -17.28 -36.34
CA LEU A 120 -6.52 -18.74 -36.42
C LEU A 120 -7.86 -19.48 -36.32
N GLU A 121 -8.91 -18.80 -35.84
CA GLU A 121 -10.25 -19.33 -35.81
C GLU A 121 -10.74 -19.48 -37.25
N GLN A 122 -10.91 -20.74 -37.67
CA GLN A 122 -11.38 -21.08 -39.00
C GLN A 122 -12.70 -20.37 -39.25
N GLN A 123 -12.71 -19.39 -40.16
CA GLN A 123 -13.96 -18.77 -40.60
C GLN A 123 -14.93 -19.91 -40.96
N PRO A 124 -16.18 -19.89 -40.49
CA PRO A 124 -17.16 -20.89 -40.87
C PRO A 124 -17.47 -20.69 -42.36
N SER A 125 -16.67 -21.29 -43.24
CA SER A 125 -16.90 -21.35 -44.68
C SER A 125 -17.86 -22.50 -44.98
N SER A 126 -19.07 -22.42 -44.44
CA SER A 126 -20.16 -23.25 -44.93
C SER A 126 -20.71 -22.60 -46.19
N ASN A 127 -20.65 -23.30 -47.33
CA ASN A 127 -21.33 -22.89 -48.55
C ASN A 127 -22.85 -23.09 -48.47
N ASP A 128 -23.34 -23.68 -47.37
CA ASP A 128 -24.75 -23.94 -47.14
C ASP A 128 -25.32 -22.88 -46.19
N MET A 129 -26.06 -21.93 -46.76
CA MET A 129 -26.62 -20.76 -46.06
C MET A 129 -27.64 -21.19 -44.99
N ASP A 130 -28.36 -22.29 -45.22
CA ASP A 130 -29.37 -22.80 -44.29
C ASP A 130 -28.74 -23.40 -43.02
N ALA A 131 -27.58 -24.06 -43.16
CA ALA A 131 -26.81 -24.54 -42.01
C ALA A 131 -26.28 -23.37 -41.17
N LEU A 132 -25.88 -22.28 -41.83
CA LEU A 132 -25.38 -21.08 -41.17
C LEU A 132 -26.51 -20.34 -40.42
N MET A 133 -27.68 -20.19 -41.04
CA MET A 133 -28.88 -19.63 -40.40
C MET A 133 -29.35 -20.48 -39.20
N LYS A 134 -29.36 -21.81 -39.33
CA LYS A 134 -29.68 -22.71 -38.21
C LYS A 134 -28.67 -22.60 -37.07
N SER A 135 -27.38 -22.48 -37.38
CA SER A 135 -26.33 -22.31 -36.37
C SER A 135 -26.48 -21.00 -35.57
N LEU A 136 -26.86 -19.91 -36.24
CA LEU A 136 -27.13 -18.61 -35.59
C LEU A 136 -28.44 -18.61 -34.78
N MET A 137 -29.44 -19.38 -35.20
CA MET A 137 -30.71 -19.51 -34.45
C MET A 137 -30.60 -20.44 -33.24
N THR A 138 -29.73 -21.46 -33.27
CA THR A 138 -29.64 -22.47 -32.20
C THR A 138 -28.81 -21.99 -31.00
N THR A 139 -27.85 -21.08 -31.20
CA THR A 139 -27.03 -20.48 -30.13
C THR A 139 -27.82 -19.55 -29.21
N THR A 140 -29.05 -19.16 -29.57
CA THR A 140 -29.92 -18.32 -28.71
C THR A 140 -30.93 -19.11 -27.86
N LEU A 141 -31.09 -20.43 -28.09
CA LEU A 141 -32.15 -21.22 -27.43
C LEU A 141 -31.70 -22.51 -26.72
N SER A 142 -30.42 -22.88 -26.74
CA SER A 142 -29.98 -24.20 -26.24
C SER A 142 -28.80 -24.20 -25.25
N ASN A 143 -28.75 -23.24 -24.32
CA ASN A 143 -27.84 -23.34 -23.17
C ASN A 143 -28.57 -23.12 -21.85
N GLY A 144 -29.42 -24.08 -21.49
CA GLY A 144 -30.08 -24.16 -20.19
C GLY A 144 -29.31 -25.05 -19.21
N SER A 145 -28.30 -24.49 -18.54
CA SER A 145 -27.94 -24.89 -17.17
C SER A 145 -27.20 -23.78 -16.42
N ASN A 146 -27.90 -23.13 -15.49
CA ASN A 146 -27.43 -22.39 -14.34
C ASN A 146 -26.28 -21.39 -14.53
N THR A 147 -26.60 -20.21 -15.05
CA THR A 147 -26.28 -18.89 -14.49
C THR A 147 -26.90 -17.84 -15.43
N ALA A 148 -27.65 -16.90 -14.88
CA ALA A 148 -28.27 -15.83 -15.66
C ALA A 148 -27.19 -15.11 -16.50
N PRO A 149 -27.42 -14.82 -17.80
CA PRO A 149 -26.53 -13.93 -18.50
C PRO A 149 -26.77 -12.55 -17.88
N ASN A 150 -25.80 -12.11 -17.08
CA ASN A 150 -25.64 -10.71 -16.77
C ASN A 150 -25.50 -10.01 -18.11
N ILE A 151 -26.60 -9.40 -18.58
CA ILE A 151 -26.59 -8.53 -19.75
C ILE A 151 -25.66 -7.39 -19.34
N SER A 152 -24.41 -7.49 -19.78
CA SER A 152 -23.44 -6.42 -19.69
C SER A 152 -24.10 -5.17 -20.26
N ASN A 153 -24.39 -4.21 -19.38
CA ASN A 153 -24.74 -2.85 -19.77
C ASN A 153 -23.49 -2.21 -20.37
N GLY A 154 -23.16 -2.63 -21.60
CA GLY A 154 -22.19 -1.94 -22.42
C GLY A 154 -22.67 -0.52 -22.72
N PRO A 155 -21.76 0.41 -23.03
CA PRO A 155 -22.04 1.84 -23.20
C PRO A 155 -23.01 2.20 -24.35
N TRP A 156 -23.49 1.21 -25.09
CA TRP A 156 -24.38 1.36 -26.24
C TRP A 156 -25.86 1.06 -25.93
N ASN A 157 -26.20 0.57 -24.73
CA ASN A 157 -27.57 0.13 -24.40
C ASN A 157 -28.42 1.19 -23.66
N SER A 158 -27.96 2.44 -23.59
CA SER A 158 -28.70 3.57 -23.01
C SER A 158 -29.36 4.40 -24.12
N GLY A 159 -30.44 3.87 -24.71
CA GLY A 159 -31.41 4.69 -25.43
C GLY A 159 -32.21 5.57 -24.44
N PRO A 160 -32.58 6.81 -24.80
CA PRO A 160 -33.32 7.69 -23.90
C PRO A 160 -34.72 7.12 -23.65
N ARG A 161 -34.95 6.64 -22.42
CA ARG A 161 -36.30 6.39 -21.91
C ARG A 161 -37.03 7.74 -21.80
N TYR A 162 -37.91 8.02 -22.75
CA TYR A 162 -38.91 9.07 -22.64
C TYR A 162 -39.89 8.67 -21.53
N ASN A 163 -39.68 9.18 -20.32
CA ASN A 163 -40.71 9.19 -19.28
C ASN A 163 -41.65 10.35 -19.55
N ASN A 164 -42.87 9.99 -19.94
CA ASN A 164 -43.99 10.89 -20.12
C ASN A 164 -44.67 11.07 -18.75
N GLU A 165 -44.22 12.05 -17.97
CA GLU A 165 -44.95 12.54 -16.78
C GLU A 165 -45.24 14.03 -16.93
N GLY A 166 -46.44 14.30 -17.45
CA GLY A 166 -47.42 15.16 -16.80
C GLY A 166 -46.97 16.55 -16.34
N MET A 167 -47.41 17.56 -17.11
CA MET A 167 -47.65 18.93 -16.67
C MET A 167 -48.15 19.05 -15.22
N SER A 168 -47.47 19.85 -14.39
CA SER A 168 -48.09 20.90 -13.55
C SER A 168 -47.08 21.58 -12.64
N ARG A 169 -46.73 22.83 -12.93
CA ARG A 169 -46.94 24.00 -12.04
C ARG A 169 -46.09 25.20 -12.48
N MET A 170 -46.76 26.15 -13.12
CA MET A 170 -46.42 27.57 -12.98
C MET A 170 -46.59 27.98 -11.51
N THR A 171 -45.64 28.74 -10.97
CA THR A 171 -45.91 30.04 -10.30
C THR A 171 -44.60 30.79 -10.02
N ALA A 172 -44.69 32.10 -10.13
CA ALA A 172 -43.64 33.13 -10.12
C ALA A 172 -42.94 33.35 -8.78
N GLY A 173 -41.79 34.05 -8.78
CA GLY A 173 -41.16 34.46 -7.52
C GLY A 173 -39.83 35.24 -7.56
N LYS A 174 -39.81 36.41 -8.20
CA LYS A 174 -39.22 37.67 -7.68
C LYS A 174 -37.70 37.82 -7.46
N GLN A 175 -37.19 38.89 -8.08
CA GLN A 175 -35.87 39.54 -7.94
C GLN A 175 -35.59 40.07 -6.52
N ASN A 176 -34.29 40.15 -6.17
CA ASN A 176 -33.56 41.22 -5.43
C ASN A 176 -32.30 40.59 -4.80
N GLY A 177 -31.11 41.18 -4.70
CA GLY A 177 -30.62 42.51 -5.03
C GLY A 177 -29.25 42.75 -4.34
N LYS A 178 -28.53 43.75 -4.85
CA LYS A 178 -27.51 44.59 -4.21
C LYS A 178 -26.10 44.03 -3.94
N GLY A 179 -25.16 44.64 -4.66
CA GLY A 179 -23.72 44.52 -4.47
C GLY A 179 -23.19 45.21 -3.21
N LYS A 180 -21.93 44.91 -2.92
CA LYS A 180 -21.06 45.70 -2.03
C LYS A 180 -19.72 45.89 -2.71
N GLY A 181 -19.42 47.15 -3.04
CA GLY A 181 -18.12 47.57 -3.52
C GLY A 181 -17.06 47.47 -2.42
N ARG A 182 -15.84 47.09 -2.82
CA ARG A 182 -14.64 47.24 -2.00
C ARG A 182 -13.91 48.50 -2.47
N SER A 183 -13.84 49.48 -1.57
CA SER A 183 -13.00 50.67 -1.70
C SER A 183 -11.55 50.29 -1.38
N PHE A 184 -10.66 50.48 -2.36
CA PHE A 184 -9.22 50.60 -2.16
C PHE A 184 -8.89 52.04 -1.77
N LYS A 185 -7.96 52.21 -0.83
CA LYS A 185 -7.34 53.50 -0.52
C LYS A 185 -5.83 53.29 -0.30
N PRO A 186 -5.04 54.35 -0.53
CA PRO A 186 -3.69 54.32 -1.12
C PRO A 186 -2.57 53.94 -0.15
#